data_AF-A0AAV1F245-F1
#
_entry.id   AF-A0AAV1F245-F1
#
_cell.length_a   1.000
_cell.length_b   1.000
_cell.length_c   1.000
_cell.angle_alpha   90.00
_cell.angle_beta   90.00
_cell.angle_gamma   90.00
#
_symmetry.space_group_name_H-M   'P 1'
#
loop_
_entity.id
_entity.type
_entity.pdbx_description
1 polymer ?
#
loop_
_entity_poly.entity_id
_entity_poly.type
_entity_poly.pdbx_seq_one_letter_code
_entity_poly.pdbx_strand_id
1 'polypeptide(L)'
;MDRTPQETQVNSAQRLSPNSRRSFSFSSLRVKKRNNSSEESGFTQRRGLKSFSSVREGSRKEAVPDEDRTLQPFTSKDQVKKAGEQPKGNIISDVTGKHNLPSSEDEGERQGALKRFSAMWSSFRRGKRDKGKDQETAEPPSLVMEDNSTQQHRYASGQYFFEYLVVVSLKKTKDGSSYEPQITYQFPKRDGMARYQKEEEEKTLKAITLFCFPEGINWAPLTEYHSETFSFVLTEIDGSRRNGYCRRLLPGGRGARPPEAYCIISSVACFGLFSKIFDEVEKRRQISMAMIYPFMQKLREASFPAPGNTVEIKSFIPESGTEIISLTRPLDSWLEHVNFGTLFSCLTDEEVLLVFAAAVLERRIVFIANELGTLSQIIHAVAALLYPFTWQHTFISIVPEILIDVVMAPTPYLLGVQKRLLDLVTDQEDLLVVDLSEDKTETFIVSIGDESSILPPKLQAEILEALSKRQNASTVEELNRVVSEAFLHFFVRTVGHYASYVKYSRKGQPGVFEKRSFYKAIESKTTRHFVKKFIQTQMFDLFIQEVEQQQPGLQQGIFHKKILEYQEKKKREKARKH
;
A
#
# COMPACT_ATOMS: atom_id res chain seq x y z
N MET A 1 62.99 -47.74 -4.31
CA MET A 1 63.87 -48.56 -3.47
C MET A 1 64.03 -47.84 -2.14
N ASP A 2 63.40 -48.19 -1.01
CA ASP A 2 62.16 -48.92 -0.65
C ASP A 2 62.17 -48.95 0.91
N ARG A 3 61.10 -49.00 1.72
CA ARG A 3 59.63 -49.05 1.53
C ARG A 3 58.89 -48.53 2.79
N THR A 4 57.60 -48.27 2.61
CA THR A 4 56.43 -48.14 3.53
C THR A 4 56.34 -49.14 4.72
N PRO A 5 55.39 -49.03 5.71
CA PRO A 5 54.22 -48.12 5.84
C PRO A 5 53.99 -47.48 7.26
N GLN A 6 52.80 -46.88 7.44
CA GLN A 6 52.29 -46.05 8.56
C GLN A 6 51.64 -46.84 9.72
N GLU A 7 51.34 -46.16 10.85
CA GLU A 7 49.93 -46.03 11.32
C GLU A 7 49.66 -44.77 12.22
N THR A 8 48.45 -44.19 12.00
CA THR A 8 47.53 -43.35 12.83
C THR A 8 47.98 -42.22 13.81
N GLN A 9 47.15 -41.17 13.92
CA GLN A 9 47.37 -39.90 14.67
C GLN A 9 46.57 -39.77 16.01
N VAL A 10 46.84 -38.70 16.77
CA VAL A 10 46.21 -38.36 18.08
C VAL A 10 45.65 -36.91 18.10
N ASN A 11 44.66 -36.65 18.97
CA ASN A 11 43.97 -35.37 19.23
C ASN A 11 44.87 -34.21 19.72
N SER A 12 44.44 -32.93 19.59
CA SER A 12 44.04 -32.07 20.76
C SER A 12 43.72 -30.57 20.51
N ALA A 13 42.70 -30.08 21.26
CA ALA A 13 42.56 -28.81 22.01
C ALA A 13 42.71 -27.36 21.43
N GLN A 14 41.56 -26.66 21.37
CA GLN A 14 41.20 -25.38 22.05
C GLN A 14 41.71 -23.94 21.67
N ARG A 15 40.73 -23.00 21.73
CA ARG A 15 40.73 -21.54 22.08
C ARG A 15 41.06 -20.43 21.05
N LEU A 16 40.02 -19.61 20.75
CA LEU A 16 39.90 -18.12 20.76
C LEU A 16 41.15 -17.25 20.50
N SER A 17 41.15 -16.13 19.73
CA SER A 17 40.18 -15.33 18.92
C SER A 17 40.99 -14.22 18.18
N PRO A 18 40.50 -13.04 17.65
CA PRO A 18 39.16 -12.50 17.36
C PRO A 18 39.02 -11.82 15.94
N ASN A 19 37.99 -10.96 15.78
CA ASN A 19 37.77 -9.85 14.80
C ASN A 19 38.49 -9.79 13.42
N SER A 20 37.67 -9.77 12.35
CA SER A 20 37.99 -9.13 11.06
C SER A 20 36.72 -8.66 10.33
N ARG A 21 36.61 -7.37 9.99
CA ARG A 21 35.56 -6.84 9.09
C ARG A 21 35.68 -7.45 7.69
N ARG A 22 34.58 -7.89 7.06
CA ARG A 22 34.45 -7.99 5.58
C ARG A 22 33.04 -7.68 5.11
N SER A 23 32.93 -6.71 4.20
CA SER A 23 31.75 -6.44 3.37
C SER A 23 31.56 -7.52 2.31
N PHE A 24 30.32 -7.84 1.94
CA PHE A 24 30.03 -8.76 0.83
C PHE A 24 29.12 -8.12 -0.22
N SER A 25 29.65 -8.03 -1.45
CA SER A 25 28.94 -7.56 -2.62
C SER A 25 27.92 -8.59 -3.11
N PHE A 26 26.75 -8.14 -3.55
CA PHE A 26 25.83 -9.00 -4.31
C PHE A 26 26.39 -9.29 -5.71
N SER A 27 26.36 -10.56 -6.10
CA SER A 27 26.77 -11.00 -7.44
C SER A 27 25.57 -11.13 -8.37
N SER A 28 25.52 -10.34 -9.43
CA SER A 28 24.48 -10.38 -10.47
C SER A 28 24.39 -11.75 -11.15
N LEU A 29 23.17 -12.25 -11.39
CA LEU A 29 22.96 -13.52 -12.11
C LEU A 29 23.43 -13.46 -13.58
N ARG A 30 23.96 -14.58 -14.06
CA ARG A 30 24.81 -14.66 -15.25
C ARG A 30 24.01 -14.78 -16.55
N VAL A 31 24.23 -13.84 -17.47
CA VAL A 31 23.72 -13.87 -18.86
C VAL A 31 24.18 -15.14 -19.58
N LYS A 32 23.25 -15.85 -20.26
CA LYS A 32 23.59 -16.95 -21.18
C LYS A 32 24.15 -16.38 -22.49
N LYS A 33 25.47 -16.44 -22.64
CA LYS A 33 26.16 -16.20 -23.91
C LYS A 33 25.85 -17.35 -24.88
N ARG A 34 25.41 -17.05 -26.11
CA ARG A 34 25.33 -18.00 -27.23
C ARG A 34 26.26 -17.50 -28.34
N ASN A 35 26.99 -18.41 -28.98
CA ASN A 35 28.06 -18.04 -29.91
C ASN A 35 27.49 -17.46 -31.21
N ASN A 36 28.16 -16.43 -31.73
CA ASN A 36 28.12 -16.04 -33.13
C ASN A 36 29.52 -16.28 -33.70
N SER A 37 29.61 -16.87 -34.89
CA SER A 37 30.86 -16.95 -35.66
C SER A 37 31.21 -15.58 -36.26
N SER A 38 32.49 -15.42 -36.60
CA SER A 38 33.10 -14.21 -37.13
C SER A 38 33.30 -14.29 -38.64
N GLU A 39 33.09 -13.17 -39.32
CA GLU A 39 33.76 -12.80 -40.58
C GLU A 39 34.22 -11.33 -40.47
N GLU A 40 35.05 -10.88 -41.41
CA GLU A 40 36.08 -9.86 -41.17
C GLU A 40 35.76 -8.42 -41.65
N SER A 41 36.79 -7.55 -41.59
CA SER A 41 36.86 -6.12 -41.94
C SER A 41 36.20 -5.15 -40.93
N GLY A 42 36.86 -4.11 -40.39
CA GLY A 42 38.30 -3.81 -40.35
C GLY A 42 38.70 -2.48 -41.00
N PHE A 43 39.06 -1.47 -40.19
CA PHE A 43 39.94 -0.35 -40.56
C PHE A 43 40.53 0.35 -39.31
N THR A 44 41.58 1.15 -39.51
CA THR A 44 42.35 1.92 -38.51
C THR A 44 41.64 3.25 -38.12
N GLN A 45 42.08 4.15 -37.22
CA GLN A 45 43.38 4.48 -36.56
C GLN A 45 43.07 5.36 -35.31
N ARG A 46 43.52 5.05 -34.07
CA ARG A 46 44.74 5.51 -33.34
C ARG A 46 44.86 7.02 -32.95
N ARG A 47 45.02 7.30 -31.63
CA ARG A 47 45.38 8.58 -30.91
C ARG A 47 44.26 9.65 -30.79
N GLY A 48 44.14 10.43 -29.70
CA GLY A 48 44.74 10.30 -28.35
C GLY A 48 44.78 11.58 -27.48
N LEU A 49 44.88 11.41 -26.14
CA LEU A 49 45.38 12.34 -25.09
C LEU A 49 44.56 13.60 -24.66
N LYS A 50 44.28 13.68 -23.33
CA LYS A 50 44.41 14.85 -22.39
C LYS A 50 43.60 16.16 -22.63
N SER A 51 43.24 16.99 -21.65
CA SER A 51 43.13 16.91 -20.16
C SER A 51 42.45 18.22 -19.62
N PHE A 52 42.29 18.35 -18.28
CA PHE A 52 41.95 19.58 -17.52
C PHE A 52 40.55 20.22 -17.70
N SER A 53 40.07 21.11 -16.81
CA SER A 53 39.97 21.09 -15.33
C SER A 53 39.10 22.28 -14.82
N SER A 54 38.69 22.21 -13.55
CA SER A 54 38.00 23.25 -12.75
C SER A 54 38.53 24.70 -12.89
N VAL A 55 37.60 25.67 -12.83
CA VAL A 55 37.79 27.06 -12.33
C VAL A 55 36.52 27.48 -11.55
N ARG A 56 36.65 28.37 -10.56
CA ARG A 56 35.58 28.98 -9.74
C ARG A 56 35.89 30.48 -9.54
N GLU A 57 34.93 31.23 -8.99
CA GLU A 57 35.03 32.66 -8.58
C GLU A 57 35.04 33.68 -9.75
N GLY A 58 34.68 34.96 -9.55
CA GLY A 58 34.34 35.67 -8.30
C GLY A 58 33.45 36.91 -8.49
N SER A 59 33.17 37.62 -7.38
CA SER A 59 32.16 38.69 -7.26
C SER A 59 32.61 40.11 -7.65
N ARG A 60 31.65 41.02 -7.82
CA ARG A 60 31.82 42.49 -7.65
C ARG A 60 30.61 43.13 -6.95
N LYS A 61 30.79 44.37 -6.47
CA LYS A 61 29.90 45.18 -5.60
C LYS A 61 29.71 46.60 -6.19
N GLU A 62 29.03 47.48 -5.43
CA GLU A 62 28.88 48.95 -5.60
C GLU A 62 27.72 49.41 -6.53
N ALA A 63 26.96 50.49 -6.24
CA ALA A 63 26.84 51.36 -5.04
C ALA A 63 25.46 52.08 -5.00
N VAL A 64 25.21 52.94 -3.98
CA VAL A 64 23.95 53.66 -3.66
C VAL A 64 24.20 55.17 -3.44
N PRO A 65 23.24 56.06 -3.77
CA PRO A 65 22.69 57.10 -2.85
C PRO A 65 21.13 56.99 -2.75
N ASP A 66 20.39 57.36 -1.68
CA ASP A 66 20.27 58.60 -0.85
C ASP A 66 19.73 59.83 -1.61
N GLU A 67 18.91 60.77 -1.06
CA GLU A 67 18.20 60.97 0.25
C GLU A 67 16.63 60.82 -0.02
N ASP A 68 15.55 61.26 0.67
CA ASP A 68 15.25 62.08 1.86
C ASP A 68 13.79 61.92 2.42
N ARG A 69 13.55 62.39 3.67
CA ARG A 69 12.37 62.99 4.40
C ARG A 69 10.88 62.76 3.99
N THR A 70 9.83 62.97 4.83
CA THR A 70 9.67 63.67 6.15
C THR A 70 8.41 63.22 6.97
N LEU A 71 8.49 63.31 8.32
CA LEU A 71 7.46 63.68 9.36
C LEU A 71 6.07 62.98 9.55
N GLN A 72 5.89 62.27 10.70
CA GLN A 72 5.13 62.63 11.96
C GLN A 72 3.77 63.40 11.97
N PRO A 73 2.96 63.44 13.10
CA PRO A 73 2.84 62.60 14.32
C PRO A 73 1.37 62.40 14.88
N PHE A 74 1.20 62.22 16.22
CA PHE A 74 0.01 62.05 17.14
C PHE A 74 -0.35 60.58 17.52
N THR A 75 -0.17 60.01 18.74
CA THR A 75 -0.55 60.31 20.16
C THR A 75 -2.05 60.10 20.48
N SER A 76 -2.53 59.45 21.57
CA SER A 76 -2.02 59.28 22.97
C SER A 76 -2.48 57.95 23.63
N LYS A 77 -1.74 57.34 24.59
CA LYS A 77 -1.99 57.21 26.09
C LYS A 77 -3.23 56.40 26.54
N ASP A 78 -3.31 55.74 27.71
CA ASP A 78 -2.46 55.61 28.95
C ASP A 78 -2.06 54.12 29.20
N GLN A 79 -1.02 53.68 29.95
CA GLN A 79 -0.67 53.76 31.40
C GLN A 79 -1.79 53.28 32.37
N VAL A 80 -1.54 52.50 33.45
CA VAL A 80 -0.51 52.60 34.52
C VAL A 80 -0.13 51.23 35.18
N LYS A 81 1.19 51.01 35.41
CA LYS A 81 1.99 50.42 36.56
C LYS A 81 1.27 49.58 37.65
N LYS A 82 1.87 48.65 38.44
CA LYS A 82 3.25 48.07 38.70
C LYS A 82 3.03 46.68 39.43
N ALA A 83 3.95 45.82 39.90
CA ALA A 83 5.43 45.74 40.03
C ALA A 83 5.93 44.32 39.59
N GLY A 84 6.85 43.52 40.16
CA GLY A 84 7.70 43.49 41.39
C GLY A 84 7.26 42.42 42.42
N GLU A 85 8.11 41.61 43.08
CA GLU A 85 9.58 41.43 43.06
C GLU A 85 10.01 39.95 43.34
N GLN A 86 11.30 39.62 43.19
CA GLN A 86 11.93 38.37 43.70
C GLN A 86 12.47 38.55 45.13
N PRO A 87 12.84 37.45 45.82
CA PRO A 87 14.24 37.36 46.29
C PRO A 87 14.90 35.97 46.10
N LYS A 88 16.17 35.83 46.52
CA LYS A 88 17.05 34.64 46.34
C LYS A 88 17.60 34.08 47.67
N GLY A 89 17.93 32.78 47.67
CA GLY A 89 19.00 32.18 48.51
C GLY A 89 18.54 31.40 49.75
N ASN A 90 19.39 30.56 50.40
CA ASN A 90 20.71 29.99 50.02
C ASN A 90 21.12 28.85 51.01
N ILE A 91 22.25 28.14 50.77
CA ILE A 91 23.06 27.30 51.71
C ILE A 91 22.64 25.82 52.02
N ILE A 92 23.35 24.88 51.35
CA ILE A 92 24.18 23.74 51.85
C ILE A 92 23.80 22.96 53.14
N SER A 93 23.77 21.61 53.04
CA SER A 93 24.34 20.68 54.04
C SER A 93 24.62 19.26 53.47
N ASP A 94 25.87 18.77 53.58
CA ASP A 94 26.30 17.39 53.23
C ASP A 94 26.36 16.47 54.47
N VAL A 95 25.93 15.20 54.35
CA VAL A 95 26.38 14.08 55.22
C VAL A 95 26.46 12.75 54.42
N THR A 96 27.54 11.99 54.62
CA THR A 96 27.91 10.75 53.91
C THR A 96 27.29 9.46 54.50
N GLY A 97 27.05 8.40 53.70
CA GLY A 97 26.32 7.20 54.22
C GLY A 97 26.41 5.79 53.60
N LYS A 98 27.34 5.43 52.69
CA LYS A 98 27.70 4.03 52.26
C LYS A 98 26.64 3.06 51.65
N HIS A 99 26.99 2.52 50.47
CA HIS A 99 26.78 1.14 49.96
C HIS A 99 25.40 0.43 50.05
N ASN A 100 24.81 0.13 48.89
CA ASN A 100 24.96 -1.21 48.27
C ASN A 100 24.52 -1.26 46.78
N LEU A 101 25.17 -2.14 46.01
CA LEU A 101 24.80 -2.62 44.66
C LEU A 101 24.63 -4.16 44.76
N PRO A 102 23.75 -4.81 43.97
CA PRO A 102 23.83 -4.95 42.49
C PRO A 102 22.58 -4.36 41.79
N SER A 103 22.52 -4.02 40.49
CA SER A 103 23.17 -4.46 39.23
C SER A 103 22.67 -5.79 38.62
N SER A 104 21.58 -5.72 37.85
CA SER A 104 21.32 -6.63 36.71
C SER A 104 20.25 -6.09 35.75
N GLU A 105 20.62 -5.95 34.48
CA GLU A 105 19.85 -6.34 33.28
C GLU A 105 18.34 -5.98 33.17
N ASP A 106 18.03 -5.02 32.29
CA ASP A 106 16.76 -5.01 31.54
C ASP A 106 16.94 -4.53 30.08
N GLU A 107 17.54 -5.39 29.24
CA GLU A 107 17.42 -5.34 27.77
C GLU A 107 16.75 -6.62 27.23
N GLY A 108 15.90 -7.26 28.04
CA GLY A 108 15.33 -8.57 27.72
C GLY A 108 14.23 -8.53 26.66
N GLU A 109 13.27 -7.61 26.79
CA GLU A 109 11.97 -7.75 26.13
C GLU A 109 11.98 -7.41 24.63
N ARG A 110 12.70 -6.36 24.21
CA ARG A 110 12.77 -5.95 22.79
C ARG A 110 13.35 -7.04 21.87
N GLN A 111 14.31 -7.84 22.35
CA GLN A 111 14.86 -8.95 21.55
C GLN A 111 13.91 -10.16 21.43
N GLY A 112 12.95 -10.31 22.36
CA GLY A 112 11.95 -11.38 22.33
C GLY A 112 10.95 -11.23 21.18
N ALA A 113 10.57 -9.99 20.85
CA ALA A 113 9.71 -9.67 19.72
C ALA A 113 10.39 -9.97 18.37
N LEU A 114 11.61 -9.43 18.16
CA LEU A 114 12.35 -9.53 16.90
C LEU A 114 12.57 -10.98 16.43
N LYS A 115 12.87 -11.91 17.35
CA LYS A 115 13.04 -13.34 17.04
C LYS A 115 11.75 -14.04 16.56
N ARG A 116 10.56 -13.49 16.86
CA ARG A 116 9.27 -14.04 16.37
C ARG A 116 8.95 -13.62 14.93
N PHE A 117 9.31 -12.40 14.52
CA PHE A 117 8.99 -11.89 13.18
C PHE A 117 9.86 -12.46 12.05
N SER A 118 11.04 -13.01 12.35
CA SER A 118 11.87 -13.71 11.36
C SER A 118 11.16 -14.89 10.69
N ALA A 119 10.13 -15.48 11.32
CA ALA A 119 9.32 -16.53 10.72
C ALA A 119 8.46 -16.00 9.55
N MET A 120 7.90 -14.79 9.68
CA MET A 120 7.01 -14.17 8.69
C MET A 120 7.73 -13.89 7.36
N TRP A 121 9.01 -13.51 7.44
CA TRP A 121 9.87 -13.27 6.27
C TRP A 121 10.66 -14.52 5.80
N SER A 122 10.57 -15.65 6.51
CA SER A 122 11.34 -16.86 6.17
C SER A 122 10.86 -17.54 4.87
N SER A 123 9.57 -17.40 4.54
CA SER A 123 8.94 -17.96 3.33
C SER A 123 9.55 -17.44 2.03
N PHE A 124 10.07 -16.20 2.03
CA PHE A 124 10.70 -15.55 0.87
C PHE A 124 12.03 -16.19 0.41
N ARG A 125 12.51 -17.27 1.06
CA ARG A 125 13.82 -17.89 0.76
C ARG A 125 13.79 -19.40 0.47
N ARG A 126 12.64 -20.02 0.16
CA ARG A 126 12.55 -21.50 0.01
C ARG A 126 12.01 -22.04 -1.31
N GLY A 127 12.34 -21.40 -2.44
CA GLY A 127 12.11 -21.96 -3.76
C GLY A 127 13.05 -23.14 -4.10
N LYS A 128 12.63 -24.38 -3.83
CA LYS A 128 13.30 -25.60 -4.32
C LYS A 128 12.29 -26.52 -5.01
N ARG A 129 12.44 -26.71 -6.32
CA ARG A 129 11.68 -27.68 -7.11
C ARG A 129 12.07 -29.10 -6.71
N ASP A 130 11.10 -30.02 -6.74
CA ASP A 130 11.35 -31.45 -6.82
C ASP A 130 10.54 -32.10 -7.96
N LYS A 131 10.85 -33.35 -8.32
CA LYS A 131 10.28 -34.03 -9.50
C LYS A 131 9.54 -35.34 -9.16
N GLY A 132 8.27 -35.42 -9.54
CA GLY A 132 7.58 -36.67 -9.90
C GLY A 132 6.73 -36.38 -11.14
N LYS A 133 7.02 -36.99 -12.29
CA LYS A 133 6.72 -38.37 -12.73
C LYS A 133 5.25 -38.56 -13.08
N ASP A 134 5.05 -38.84 -14.37
CA ASP A 134 3.78 -38.86 -15.07
C ASP A 134 3.06 -40.21 -14.93
N GLN A 135 1.74 -40.19 -15.07
CA GLN A 135 1.01 -41.35 -15.58
C GLN A 135 -0.26 -40.88 -16.29
N GLU A 136 -0.38 -41.22 -17.59
CA GLU A 136 -1.55 -40.92 -18.41
C GLU A 136 -2.63 -42.01 -18.25
N THR A 137 -3.89 -41.59 -18.33
CA THR A 137 -4.99 -42.40 -18.83
C THR A 137 -5.98 -41.47 -19.53
N ALA A 138 -6.45 -41.85 -20.72
CA ALA A 138 -7.24 -40.96 -21.58
C ALA A 138 -8.38 -41.72 -22.27
N GLU A 139 -9.55 -41.08 -22.35
CA GLU A 139 -10.66 -41.44 -23.23
C GLU A 139 -11.37 -40.16 -23.74
N PRO A 140 -12.15 -40.23 -24.85
CA PRO A 140 -12.39 -39.09 -25.74
C PRO A 140 -13.64 -38.23 -25.40
N PRO A 141 -13.80 -37.04 -26.02
CA PRO A 141 -14.68 -35.99 -25.50
C PRO A 141 -16.14 -36.04 -25.98
N SER A 142 -17.05 -35.57 -25.12
CA SER A 142 -18.41 -35.16 -25.50
C SER A 142 -18.44 -33.65 -25.78
N LEU A 143 -19.17 -33.25 -26.84
CA LEU A 143 -19.29 -31.85 -27.25
C LEU A 143 -20.38 -31.13 -26.45
N VAL A 144 -19.99 -30.10 -25.69
CA VAL A 144 -20.88 -29.07 -25.15
C VAL A 144 -20.31 -27.71 -25.53
N MET A 145 -21.16 -26.80 -26.02
CA MET A 145 -20.73 -25.46 -26.41
C MET A 145 -20.78 -24.52 -25.20
N GLU A 146 -19.63 -24.30 -24.56
CA GLU A 146 -19.51 -23.35 -23.44
C GLU A 146 -19.27 -21.91 -23.93
N ASP A 147 -20.05 -20.98 -23.36
CA ASP A 147 -19.98 -19.55 -23.65
C ASP A 147 -18.77 -18.90 -22.95
N ASN A 148 -18.04 -18.03 -23.66
CA ASN A 148 -16.66 -17.67 -23.30
C ASN A 148 -16.53 -16.31 -22.59
N SER A 149 -16.99 -16.27 -21.34
CA SER A 149 -16.85 -15.19 -20.35
C SER A 149 -15.43 -15.08 -19.72
N THR A 150 -14.39 -15.43 -20.47
CA THR A 150 -13.05 -15.81 -20.00
C THR A 150 -12.12 -14.65 -19.59
N GLN A 151 -12.63 -13.73 -18.77
CA GLN A 151 -11.79 -12.97 -17.82
C GLN A 151 -12.47 -12.67 -16.46
N GLN A 152 -13.80 -12.85 -16.33
CA GLN A 152 -14.51 -12.68 -15.04
C GLN A 152 -14.52 -13.95 -14.17
N HIS A 153 -14.18 -15.12 -14.74
CA HIS A 153 -14.17 -16.42 -14.04
C HIS A 153 -12.94 -16.64 -13.12
N ARG A 154 -12.79 -15.77 -12.12
CA ARG A 154 -12.18 -16.12 -10.82
C ARG A 154 -13.16 -15.99 -9.64
N TYR A 155 -14.36 -15.44 -9.86
CA TYR A 155 -15.30 -15.06 -8.80
C TYR A 155 -16.60 -15.90 -8.77
N ALA A 156 -16.63 -17.04 -9.47
CA ALA A 156 -17.85 -17.82 -9.73
C ALA A 156 -17.85 -19.23 -9.11
N SER A 157 -17.43 -19.36 -7.84
CA SER A 157 -17.65 -20.57 -7.03
C SER A 157 -17.44 -20.28 -5.54
N GLY A 158 -18.52 -20.34 -4.74
CA GLY A 158 -18.45 -20.47 -3.27
C GLY A 158 -17.96 -19.27 -2.45
N GLN A 159 -17.83 -18.06 -3.00
CA GLN A 159 -17.46 -16.89 -2.20
C GLN A 159 -18.59 -16.44 -1.26
N TYR A 160 -18.31 -16.48 0.04
CA TYR A 160 -19.07 -15.78 1.07
C TYR A 160 -18.83 -14.28 1.00
N PHE A 161 -19.73 -13.46 1.57
CA PHE A 161 -19.51 -12.01 1.74
C PHE A 161 -18.19 -11.71 2.48
N PHE A 162 -17.86 -12.52 3.48
CA PHE A 162 -16.65 -12.39 4.30
C PHE A 162 -16.20 -13.77 4.78
N GLU A 163 -14.95 -13.85 5.20
CA GLU A 163 -14.36 -15.03 5.82
C GLU A 163 -14.59 -15.03 7.33
N TYR A 164 -14.36 -13.88 7.98
CA TYR A 164 -14.49 -13.70 9.42
C TYR A 164 -15.16 -12.36 9.78
N LEU A 165 -15.95 -12.37 10.85
CA LEU A 165 -16.14 -11.22 11.74
C LEU A 165 -15.43 -11.53 13.06
N VAL A 166 -14.59 -10.61 13.54
CA VAL A 166 -14.04 -10.63 14.89
C VAL A 166 -14.43 -9.36 15.64
N VAL A 167 -14.54 -9.47 16.96
CA VAL A 167 -14.51 -8.33 17.88
C VAL A 167 -13.22 -8.41 18.67
N VAL A 168 -12.45 -7.34 18.64
CA VAL A 168 -11.21 -7.18 19.41
C VAL A 168 -11.46 -6.14 20.49
N SER A 169 -11.29 -6.56 21.75
CA SER A 169 -11.42 -5.67 22.91
C SER A 169 -10.07 -5.58 23.61
N LEU A 170 -9.66 -4.36 23.99
CA LEU A 170 -8.44 -4.14 24.77
C LEU A 170 -8.66 -4.62 26.20
N LYS A 171 -7.86 -5.58 26.67
CA LYS A 171 -7.91 -6.07 28.06
C LYS A 171 -6.65 -5.63 28.80
N LYS A 172 -6.79 -5.27 30.09
CA LYS A 172 -5.61 -5.01 30.93
C LYS A 172 -4.73 -6.26 31.04
N THR A 173 -3.43 -6.06 31.04
CA THR A 173 -2.44 -7.10 31.37
C THR A 173 -2.56 -7.53 32.83
N LYS A 174 -1.94 -8.67 33.21
CA LYS A 174 -2.09 -9.26 34.56
C LYS A 174 -1.49 -8.41 35.69
N ASP A 175 -0.43 -7.69 35.35
CA ASP A 175 0.27 -6.68 36.14
C ASP A 175 -0.47 -5.32 36.13
N GLY A 176 -1.42 -5.12 35.22
CA GLY A 176 -2.31 -3.96 35.18
C GLY A 176 -1.71 -2.68 34.59
N SER A 177 -0.45 -2.71 34.12
CA SER A 177 0.26 -1.54 33.58
C SER A 177 -0.28 -1.05 32.23
N SER A 178 -0.76 -1.97 31.40
CA SER A 178 -0.97 -1.74 29.97
C SER A 178 -2.15 -2.56 29.44
N TYR A 179 -2.46 -2.40 28.14
CA TYR A 179 -3.56 -3.10 27.47
C TYR A 179 -3.06 -4.02 26.35
N GLU A 180 -3.63 -5.22 26.24
CA GLU A 180 -3.41 -6.13 25.11
C GLU A 180 -4.71 -6.23 24.27
N PRO A 181 -4.65 -6.05 22.93
CA PRO A 181 -5.80 -6.24 22.06
C PRO A 181 -6.08 -7.75 21.87
N GLN A 182 -7.21 -8.22 22.41
CA GLN A 182 -7.59 -9.64 22.36
C GLN A 182 -8.95 -9.84 21.69
N ILE A 183 -9.07 -10.90 20.88
CA ILE A 183 -10.35 -11.31 20.31
C ILE A 183 -11.28 -11.78 21.43
N THR A 184 -12.46 -11.17 21.51
CA THR A 184 -13.53 -11.49 22.48
C THR A 184 -14.71 -12.21 21.82
N TYR A 185 -14.89 -12.04 20.51
CA TYR A 185 -15.89 -12.75 19.70
C TYR A 185 -15.32 -13.07 18.32
N GLN A 186 -15.65 -14.24 17.77
CA GLN A 186 -15.33 -14.65 16.41
C GLN A 186 -16.55 -15.36 15.77
N PHE A 187 -16.84 -15.02 14.52
CA PHE A 187 -17.78 -15.72 13.66
C PHE A 187 -17.14 -15.94 12.27
N PRO A 188 -17.24 -17.14 11.66
CA PRO A 188 -17.76 -18.39 12.23
C PRO A 188 -16.86 -18.93 13.35
N LYS A 189 -17.33 -19.94 14.10
CA LYS A 189 -16.52 -20.63 15.12
C LYS A 189 -15.47 -21.54 14.47
N ARG A 190 -14.36 -21.77 15.18
CA ARG A 190 -13.16 -22.52 14.74
C ARG A 190 -13.35 -24.06 14.75
N ASP A 191 -14.57 -24.53 14.50
CA ASP A 191 -14.96 -25.93 14.69
C ASP A 191 -14.64 -26.76 13.43
N GLY A 192 -14.05 -27.96 13.62
CA GLY A 192 -13.75 -28.90 12.54
C GLY A 192 -12.42 -28.73 11.79
N MET A 193 -11.62 -27.69 12.06
CA MET A 193 -10.35 -27.44 11.33
C MET A 193 -9.21 -28.40 11.69
N ALA A 194 -8.35 -28.71 10.72
CA ALA A 194 -7.12 -29.48 10.94
C ALA A 194 -6.06 -28.66 11.70
N ARG A 195 -5.17 -29.34 12.46
CA ARG A 195 -4.18 -28.68 13.35
C ARG A 195 -3.33 -27.62 12.65
N TYR A 196 -2.80 -27.92 11.47
CA TYR A 196 -1.96 -26.99 10.71
C TYR A 196 -2.73 -25.71 10.30
N GLN A 197 -3.93 -25.87 9.74
CA GLN A 197 -4.81 -24.75 9.38
C GLN A 197 -5.14 -23.89 10.61
N LYS A 198 -5.38 -24.53 11.75
CA LYS A 198 -5.66 -23.86 13.03
C LYS A 198 -4.48 -23.03 13.55
N GLU A 199 -3.24 -23.44 13.31
CA GLU A 199 -2.04 -22.65 13.65
C GLU A 199 -1.81 -21.46 12.71
N GLU A 200 -2.13 -21.61 11.43
CA GLU A 200 -2.02 -20.56 10.41
C GLU A 200 -3.13 -19.49 10.55
N GLU A 201 -4.36 -19.93 10.79
CA GLU A 201 -5.47 -19.08 11.21
C GLU A 201 -5.13 -18.32 12.50
N GLU A 202 -4.53 -18.97 13.52
CA GLU A 202 -4.19 -18.29 14.78
C GLU A 202 -3.12 -17.19 14.59
N LYS A 203 -2.15 -17.38 13.68
CA LYS A 203 -1.20 -16.32 13.30
C LYS A 203 -1.92 -15.16 12.60
N THR A 204 -2.86 -15.46 11.72
CA THR A 204 -3.69 -14.47 11.02
C THR A 204 -4.53 -13.66 12.00
N LEU A 205 -5.22 -14.33 12.93
CA LEU A 205 -6.05 -13.70 13.97
C LEU A 205 -5.20 -12.83 14.92
N LYS A 206 -3.97 -13.25 15.25
CA LYS A 206 -3.02 -12.42 16.01
C LYS A 206 -2.49 -11.22 15.23
N ALA A 207 -2.32 -11.32 13.91
CA ALA A 207 -2.01 -10.16 13.09
C ALA A 207 -3.18 -9.17 13.05
N ILE A 208 -4.42 -9.66 12.89
CA ILE A 208 -5.64 -8.84 12.86
C ILE A 208 -5.78 -7.97 14.12
N THR A 209 -5.46 -8.47 15.32
CA THR A 209 -5.53 -7.63 16.54
C THR A 209 -4.58 -6.44 16.51
N LEU A 210 -3.41 -6.56 15.87
CA LEU A 210 -2.44 -5.47 15.69
C LEU A 210 -2.93 -4.42 14.68
N PHE A 211 -3.70 -4.81 13.67
CA PHE A 211 -4.29 -3.88 12.71
C PHE A 211 -5.61 -3.25 13.18
N CYS A 212 -6.34 -3.89 14.09
CA CYS A 212 -7.44 -3.26 14.82
C CYS A 212 -6.95 -2.17 15.80
N PHE A 213 -5.73 -2.33 16.33
CA PHE A 213 -5.10 -1.44 17.30
C PHE A 213 -3.60 -1.18 16.97
N PRO A 214 -3.28 -0.48 15.86
CA PRO A 214 -1.91 -0.07 15.48
C PRO A 214 -1.15 0.76 16.53
N GLU A 215 -1.87 1.35 17.48
CA GLU A 215 -1.39 2.05 18.68
C GLU A 215 -0.81 1.10 19.76
N GLY A 216 -0.93 -0.21 19.54
CA GLY A 216 -0.39 -1.23 20.44
C GLY A 216 -1.04 -1.18 21.82
N ILE A 217 -0.21 -1.01 22.85
CA ILE A 217 -0.58 -1.24 24.26
C ILE A 217 -0.91 0.03 25.06
N ASN A 218 -0.65 1.20 24.48
CA ASN A 218 -0.65 2.51 25.14
C ASN A 218 -2.04 3.16 25.16
N TRP A 219 -3.02 2.49 25.78
CA TRP A 219 -4.42 2.94 25.79
C TRP A 219 -4.88 3.50 27.15
N ALA A 220 -5.48 4.68 27.11
CA ALA A 220 -6.25 5.24 28.22
C ALA A 220 -7.73 4.87 28.10
N PRO A 221 -8.44 4.56 29.22
CA PRO A 221 -9.89 4.43 29.22
C PRO A 221 -10.59 5.75 28.87
N LEU A 222 -11.57 5.71 27.99
CA LEU A 222 -12.31 6.87 27.49
C LEU A 222 -13.76 6.86 27.96
N THR A 223 -14.31 8.03 28.29
CA THR A 223 -15.74 8.22 28.63
C THR A 223 -16.60 8.29 27.37
N GLU A 224 -16.07 8.93 26.33
CA GLU A 224 -16.67 9.20 25.03
C GLU A 224 -15.66 8.85 23.92
N TYR A 225 -16.15 8.38 22.77
CA TYR A 225 -15.32 8.03 21.61
C TYR A 225 -16.18 8.08 20.35
N HIS A 226 -15.74 8.83 19.33
CA HIS A 226 -16.36 8.89 18.01
C HIS A 226 -16.15 7.57 17.25
N SER A 227 -17.17 7.11 16.50
CA SER A 227 -17.12 5.81 15.80
C SER A 227 -16.17 5.88 14.59
N GLU A 228 -14.92 5.41 14.77
CA GLU A 228 -13.88 5.45 13.73
C GLU A 228 -14.02 4.24 12.79
N THR A 229 -14.12 4.47 11.47
CA THR A 229 -14.16 3.41 10.45
C THR A 229 -12.98 3.51 9.49
N PHE A 230 -12.26 2.40 9.26
CA PHE A 230 -11.08 2.32 8.42
C PHE A 230 -10.89 0.94 7.76
N SER A 231 -9.91 0.81 6.86
CA SER A 231 -9.54 -0.50 6.28
C SER A 231 -8.03 -0.75 6.22
N PHE A 232 -7.62 -1.93 6.67
CA PHE A 232 -6.26 -2.44 6.51
C PHE A 232 -6.20 -3.57 5.47
N VAL A 233 -5.01 -3.82 4.91
CA VAL A 233 -4.79 -4.90 3.95
C VAL A 233 -3.78 -5.90 4.53
N LEU A 234 -4.18 -7.18 4.50
CA LEU A 234 -3.32 -8.32 4.74
C LEU A 234 -2.85 -8.86 3.39
N THR A 235 -1.54 -8.96 3.17
CA THR A 235 -0.96 -9.61 1.98
C THR A 235 -0.49 -11.01 2.34
N GLU A 236 -0.84 -12.01 1.51
CA GLU A 236 -0.54 -13.41 1.75
C GLU A 236 0.78 -13.87 1.11
N ILE A 237 1.18 -15.11 1.38
CA ILE A 237 2.45 -15.70 0.91
C ILE A 237 2.49 -15.84 -0.62
N ASP A 238 1.33 -15.95 -1.28
CA ASP A 238 1.20 -15.98 -2.75
C ASP A 238 1.09 -14.59 -3.40
N GLY A 239 1.07 -13.51 -2.59
CA GLY A 239 0.87 -12.14 -3.05
C GLY A 239 -0.61 -11.72 -3.20
N SER A 240 -1.57 -12.59 -2.89
CA SER A 240 -2.98 -12.21 -2.80
C SER A 240 -3.22 -11.26 -1.62
N ARG A 241 -4.36 -10.56 -1.64
CA ARG A 241 -4.70 -9.53 -0.64
C ARG A 241 -6.09 -9.77 -0.06
N ARG A 242 -6.21 -9.66 1.25
CA ARG A 242 -7.47 -9.62 1.99
C ARG A 242 -7.63 -8.27 2.69
N ASN A 243 -8.86 -7.78 2.74
CA ASN A 243 -9.20 -6.49 3.33
C ASN A 243 -9.80 -6.73 4.71
N GLY A 244 -9.22 -6.10 5.73
CA GLY A 244 -9.79 -5.99 7.06
C GLY A 244 -10.49 -4.65 7.20
N TYR A 245 -11.82 -4.65 7.07
CA TYR A 245 -12.65 -3.49 7.35
C TYR A 245 -12.86 -3.42 8.86
N CYS A 246 -12.67 -2.26 9.48
CA CYS A 246 -12.74 -2.12 10.93
C CYS A 246 -13.60 -0.91 11.31
N ARG A 247 -14.50 -1.10 12.28
CA ARG A 247 -15.19 -0.01 12.98
C ARG A 247 -14.90 -0.10 14.47
N ARG A 248 -14.28 0.94 15.03
CA ARG A 248 -14.07 1.12 16.46
C ARG A 248 -15.20 1.92 17.05
N LEU A 249 -15.72 1.46 18.18
CA LEU A 249 -16.78 2.14 18.91
C LEU A 249 -16.66 1.89 20.42
N LEU A 250 -17.33 2.70 21.23
CA LEU A 250 -17.31 2.51 22.68
C LEU A 250 -18.32 1.42 23.10
N PRO A 251 -17.99 0.52 24.05
CA PRO A 251 -18.97 -0.38 24.65
C PRO A 251 -19.97 0.34 25.54
N GLY A 252 -21.19 -0.20 25.64
CA GLY A 252 -22.25 0.33 26.49
C GLY A 252 -21.90 0.27 28.00
N GLY A 253 -22.72 0.88 28.84
CA GLY A 253 -22.49 0.99 30.29
C GLY A 253 -22.08 2.39 30.75
N ARG A 254 -21.44 2.49 31.94
CA ARG A 254 -21.06 3.76 32.59
C ARG A 254 -19.56 3.81 32.91
N GLY A 255 -18.99 5.01 32.90
CA GLY A 255 -17.59 5.26 33.26
C GLY A 255 -16.61 5.14 32.08
N ALA A 256 -15.33 5.40 32.36
CA ALA A 256 -14.27 5.35 31.37
C ALA A 256 -13.85 3.91 31.06
N ARG A 257 -13.70 3.58 29.77
CA ARG A 257 -13.49 2.22 29.24
C ARG A 257 -12.70 2.24 27.93
N PRO A 258 -11.98 1.17 27.56
CA PRO A 258 -11.39 1.09 26.23
C PRO A 258 -12.49 0.96 25.13
N PRO A 259 -12.20 1.41 23.90
CA PRO A 259 -13.03 1.08 22.74
C PRO A 259 -12.92 -0.41 22.34
N GLU A 260 -13.88 -0.87 21.56
CA GLU A 260 -13.87 -2.20 20.92
C GLU A 260 -13.86 -2.05 19.39
N ALA A 261 -13.08 -2.89 18.72
CA ALA A 261 -12.95 -2.91 17.27
C ALA A 261 -13.73 -4.09 16.68
N TYR A 262 -14.76 -3.80 15.90
CA TYR A 262 -15.49 -4.77 15.08
C TYR A 262 -14.81 -4.85 13.72
N CYS A 263 -14.25 -6.01 13.36
CA CYS A 263 -13.49 -6.18 12.13
C CYS A 263 -14.01 -7.33 11.26
N ILE A 264 -14.30 -7.03 9.99
CA ILE A 264 -14.70 -7.99 8.97
C ILE A 264 -13.52 -8.23 8.03
N ILE A 265 -13.16 -9.49 7.83
CA ILE A 265 -12.11 -9.90 6.89
C ILE A 265 -12.75 -10.46 5.63
N SER A 266 -12.43 -9.88 4.47
CA SER A 266 -12.85 -10.39 3.17
C SER A 266 -11.80 -10.15 2.09
N SER A 267 -11.54 -11.19 1.29
CA SER A 267 -10.88 -11.09 -0.02
C SER A 267 -11.62 -10.18 -1.02
N VAL A 268 -12.88 -9.81 -0.77
CA VAL A 268 -13.66 -8.92 -1.64
C VAL A 268 -13.50 -7.45 -1.26
N ALA A 269 -13.30 -6.59 -2.28
CA ALA A 269 -13.38 -5.13 -2.22
C ALA A 269 -14.87 -4.69 -2.22
N CYS A 270 -15.27 -3.62 -1.50
CA CYS A 270 -16.60 -3.62 -0.85
C CYS A 270 -16.82 -2.58 0.27
N PHE A 271 -16.06 -1.49 0.39
CA PHE A 271 -16.11 -0.60 1.57
C PHE A 271 -17.52 -0.05 1.85
N GLY A 272 -18.24 0.43 0.83
CA GLY A 272 -19.62 0.93 1.00
C GLY A 272 -20.61 -0.15 1.42
N LEU A 273 -20.38 -1.40 1.01
CA LEU A 273 -21.20 -2.56 1.39
C LEU A 273 -20.90 -2.99 2.84
N PHE A 274 -19.63 -3.04 3.25
CA PHE A 274 -19.26 -3.39 4.61
C PHE A 274 -19.60 -2.29 5.63
N SER A 275 -19.61 -1.00 5.23
CA SER A 275 -20.16 0.07 6.08
C SER A 275 -21.62 -0.22 6.44
N LYS A 276 -22.47 -0.52 5.45
CA LYS A 276 -23.88 -0.91 5.68
C LYS A 276 -24.02 -2.14 6.57
N ILE A 277 -23.14 -3.14 6.44
CA ILE A 277 -23.11 -4.29 7.34
C ILE A 277 -22.75 -3.86 8.77
N PHE A 278 -21.79 -2.96 8.96
CA PHE A 278 -21.45 -2.44 10.30
C PHE A 278 -22.55 -1.60 10.92
N ASP A 279 -23.26 -0.77 10.16
CA ASP A 279 -24.42 0.00 10.62
C ASP A 279 -25.49 -0.96 11.20
N GLU A 280 -25.74 -2.06 10.49
CA GLU A 280 -26.68 -3.13 10.88
C GLU A 280 -26.15 -4.01 12.03
N VAL A 281 -24.84 -4.23 12.16
CA VAL A 281 -24.23 -4.88 13.34
C VAL A 281 -24.35 -3.99 14.57
N GLU A 282 -24.12 -2.67 14.44
CA GLU A 282 -24.17 -1.69 15.52
C GLU A 282 -25.60 -1.52 16.06
N LYS A 283 -26.59 -1.43 15.16
CA LYS A 283 -28.03 -1.46 15.50
C LYS A 283 -28.41 -2.71 16.32
N ARG A 284 -27.93 -3.89 15.94
CA ARG A 284 -28.21 -5.15 16.67
C ARG A 284 -27.44 -5.24 17.99
N ARG A 285 -26.22 -4.68 18.06
CA ARG A 285 -25.40 -4.56 19.27
C ARG A 285 -26.09 -3.75 20.37
N GLN A 286 -26.83 -2.69 20.03
CA GLN A 286 -27.59 -1.89 21.00
C GLN A 286 -28.67 -2.69 21.73
N ILE A 287 -29.19 -3.76 21.11
CA ILE A 287 -30.17 -4.68 21.71
C ILE A 287 -29.47 -5.82 22.45
N SER A 288 -28.59 -6.58 21.76
CA SER A 288 -27.80 -7.65 22.37
C SER A 288 -26.70 -8.17 21.44
N MET A 289 -25.53 -8.52 21.98
CA MET A 289 -24.48 -9.27 21.28
C MET A 289 -24.99 -10.56 20.61
N ALA A 290 -26.01 -11.21 21.20
CA ALA A 290 -26.59 -12.43 20.64
C ALA A 290 -27.26 -12.20 19.27
N MET A 291 -27.76 -10.98 19.00
CA MET A 291 -28.44 -10.63 17.75
C MET A 291 -27.48 -10.51 16.54
N ILE A 292 -26.17 -10.40 16.78
CA ILE A 292 -25.17 -10.36 15.70
C ILE A 292 -25.09 -11.73 15.00
N TYR A 293 -25.12 -12.84 15.75
CA TYR A 293 -24.90 -14.18 15.19
C TYR A 293 -25.93 -14.57 14.11
N PRO A 294 -27.27 -14.44 14.30
CA PRO A 294 -28.24 -14.77 13.26
C PRO A 294 -28.14 -13.88 12.01
N PHE A 295 -27.70 -12.63 12.16
CA PHE A 295 -27.50 -11.72 11.04
C PHE A 295 -26.26 -12.10 10.22
N MET A 296 -25.12 -12.35 10.88
CA MET A 296 -23.89 -12.77 10.21
C MET A 296 -24.00 -14.17 9.59
N GLN A 297 -24.83 -15.06 10.17
CA GLN A 297 -25.18 -16.34 9.53
C GLN A 297 -25.97 -16.12 8.23
N LYS A 298 -27.04 -15.32 8.23
CA LYS A 298 -27.81 -15.02 7.01
C LYS A 298 -26.97 -14.31 5.93
N LEU A 299 -26.07 -13.41 6.32
CA LEU A 299 -25.09 -12.80 5.41
C LEU A 299 -24.17 -13.84 4.77
N ARG A 300 -23.73 -14.86 5.51
CA ARG A 300 -22.86 -15.93 5.00
C ARG A 300 -23.61 -16.98 4.18
N GLU A 301 -24.91 -17.14 4.39
CA GLU A 301 -25.78 -18.02 3.60
C GLU A 301 -26.25 -17.37 2.28
N ALA A 302 -26.26 -16.03 2.22
CA ALA A 302 -26.56 -15.28 1.01
C ALA A 302 -25.40 -15.32 -0.01
N SER A 303 -25.71 -15.37 -1.30
CA SER A 303 -24.73 -15.21 -2.37
C SER A 303 -24.22 -13.77 -2.43
N PHE A 304 -22.91 -13.59 -2.63
CA PHE A 304 -22.34 -12.25 -2.81
C PHE A 304 -22.85 -11.62 -4.13
N PRO A 305 -23.26 -10.33 -4.15
CA PRO A 305 -23.72 -9.67 -5.37
C PRO A 305 -22.66 -9.64 -6.48
N ALA A 306 -23.12 -9.87 -7.72
CA ALA A 306 -22.36 -9.52 -8.92
C ALA A 306 -22.31 -7.98 -9.11
N PRO A 307 -21.34 -7.42 -9.84
CA PRO A 307 -21.24 -5.97 -10.05
C PRO A 307 -22.53 -5.39 -10.65
N GLY A 308 -23.03 -4.29 -10.08
CA GLY A 308 -24.30 -3.66 -10.43
C GLY A 308 -25.56 -4.30 -9.83
N ASN A 309 -25.47 -5.48 -9.21
CA ASN A 309 -26.63 -6.18 -8.63
C ASN A 309 -26.81 -5.87 -7.13
N THR A 310 -28.02 -6.12 -6.63
CA THR A 310 -28.40 -5.97 -5.21
C THR A 310 -28.86 -7.31 -4.64
N VAL A 311 -28.49 -7.59 -3.39
CA VAL A 311 -28.96 -8.73 -2.61
C VAL A 311 -29.76 -8.23 -1.40
N GLU A 312 -30.93 -8.82 -1.18
CA GLU A 312 -31.83 -8.48 -0.08
C GLU A 312 -31.73 -9.49 1.07
N ILE A 313 -31.39 -9.01 2.26
CA ILE A 313 -31.23 -9.87 3.45
C ILE A 313 -32.37 -9.61 4.43
N LYS A 314 -33.25 -10.60 4.57
CA LYS A 314 -34.42 -10.56 5.46
C LYS A 314 -34.00 -10.90 6.89
N SER A 315 -33.79 -9.89 7.71
CA SER A 315 -33.25 -10.00 9.07
C SER A 315 -34.34 -9.71 10.10
N PHE A 316 -34.39 -10.48 11.20
CA PHE A 316 -35.36 -10.25 12.27
C PHE A 316 -34.69 -9.49 13.41
N ILE A 317 -35.36 -8.45 13.90
CA ILE A 317 -34.99 -7.70 15.09
C ILE A 317 -36.19 -7.75 16.07
N PRO A 318 -35.98 -8.08 17.36
CA PRO A 318 -37.00 -7.92 18.39
C PRO A 318 -37.60 -6.52 18.36
N GLU A 319 -38.90 -6.40 18.64
CA GLU A 319 -39.69 -5.15 18.63
C GLU A 319 -39.84 -4.48 17.24
N SER A 320 -38.83 -4.45 16.38
CA SER A 320 -38.90 -3.88 15.01
C SER A 320 -39.48 -4.84 13.95
N GLY A 321 -39.44 -6.16 14.19
CA GLY A 321 -39.99 -7.17 13.28
C GLY A 321 -38.99 -7.68 12.24
N THR A 322 -39.46 -7.94 11.01
CA THR A 322 -38.59 -8.39 9.91
C THR A 322 -38.26 -7.21 9.00
N GLU A 323 -36.97 -6.87 8.93
CA GLU A 323 -36.43 -5.82 8.08
C GLU A 323 -35.76 -6.43 6.83
N ILE A 324 -35.71 -5.65 5.75
CA ILE A 324 -35.05 -6.03 4.50
C ILE A 324 -33.85 -5.11 4.28
N ILE A 325 -32.65 -5.68 4.27
CA ILE A 325 -31.39 -4.95 4.10
C ILE A 325 -30.92 -5.13 2.66
N SER A 326 -30.91 -4.05 1.88
CA SER A 326 -30.49 -4.06 0.47
C SER A 326 -28.99 -3.76 0.33
N LEU A 327 -28.21 -4.80 0.02
CA LEU A 327 -26.77 -4.70 -0.22
C LEU A 327 -26.47 -4.70 -1.72
N THR A 328 -26.28 -3.50 -2.26
CA THR A 328 -25.90 -3.25 -3.66
C THR A 328 -24.39 -3.27 -3.84
N ARG A 329 -23.92 -3.92 -4.90
CA ARG A 329 -22.54 -3.81 -5.37
C ARG A 329 -22.45 -2.79 -6.52
N PRO A 330 -21.51 -1.83 -6.50
CA PRO A 330 -21.23 -0.96 -7.64
C PRO A 330 -20.96 -1.72 -8.95
N LEU A 331 -21.08 -1.03 -10.08
CA LEU A 331 -20.82 -1.62 -11.40
C LEU A 331 -19.31 -1.67 -11.73
N ASP A 332 -18.59 -0.60 -11.38
CA ASP A 332 -17.15 -0.46 -11.68
C ASP A 332 -16.31 -1.12 -10.58
N SER A 333 -15.99 -2.40 -10.78
CA SER A 333 -15.43 -3.26 -9.72
C SER A 333 -14.08 -2.84 -9.11
N TRP A 334 -13.30 -1.95 -9.75
CA TRP A 334 -12.09 -1.39 -9.11
C TRP A 334 -12.36 -0.19 -8.19
N LEU A 335 -13.60 0.35 -8.19
CA LEU A 335 -14.02 1.50 -7.39
C LEU A 335 -14.87 1.13 -6.17
N GLU A 336 -15.17 -0.16 -5.99
CA GLU A 336 -15.94 -0.72 -4.86
C GLU A 336 -15.35 -0.40 -3.47
N HIS A 337 -14.08 0.00 -3.42
CA HIS A 337 -13.34 0.39 -2.23
C HIS A 337 -13.14 1.90 -2.05
N VAL A 338 -13.37 2.69 -3.10
CA VAL A 338 -12.65 3.95 -3.28
C VAL A 338 -13.54 5.14 -2.94
N ASN A 339 -13.00 6.10 -2.19
CA ASN A 339 -13.59 7.41 -2.03
C ASN A 339 -12.56 8.48 -2.44
N PHE A 340 -12.68 9.03 -3.64
CA PHE A 340 -11.83 10.12 -4.08
C PHE A 340 -12.17 11.47 -3.40
N GLY A 341 -13.31 11.59 -2.72
CA GLY A 341 -13.65 12.77 -1.92
C GLY A 341 -12.59 13.07 -0.86
N THR A 342 -12.20 12.05 -0.09
CA THR A 342 -11.16 12.15 0.95
C THR A 342 -9.78 12.47 0.37
N LEU A 343 -9.47 12.01 -0.85
CA LEU A 343 -8.23 12.38 -1.53
C LEU A 343 -8.18 13.89 -1.81
N PHE A 344 -9.28 14.44 -2.35
CA PHE A 344 -9.38 15.86 -2.72
C PHE A 344 -9.78 16.81 -1.58
N SER A 345 -10.07 16.30 -0.37
CA SER A 345 -10.10 17.12 0.85
C SER A 345 -8.71 17.32 1.46
N CYS A 346 -7.79 16.37 1.26
CA CYS A 346 -6.44 16.41 1.84
C CYS A 346 -5.36 16.91 0.86
N LEU A 347 -5.59 16.83 -0.46
CA LEU A 347 -4.63 17.15 -1.52
C LEU A 347 -5.27 17.93 -2.69
N THR A 348 -4.52 18.89 -3.23
CA THR A 348 -4.82 19.60 -4.49
C THR A 348 -4.62 18.72 -5.72
N ASP A 349 -5.11 19.15 -6.90
CA ASP A 349 -4.95 18.40 -8.15
C ASP A 349 -3.47 18.22 -8.54
N GLU A 350 -2.66 19.24 -8.28
CA GLU A 350 -1.21 19.26 -8.48
C GLU A 350 -0.50 18.29 -7.52
N GLU A 351 -0.87 18.27 -6.24
CA GLU A 351 -0.30 17.35 -5.25
C GLU A 351 -0.68 15.88 -5.56
N VAL A 352 -1.93 15.63 -5.95
CA VAL A 352 -2.36 14.30 -6.43
C VAL A 352 -1.58 13.87 -7.68
N LEU A 353 -1.26 14.80 -8.60
CA LEU A 353 -0.38 14.50 -9.74
C LEU A 353 1.05 14.13 -9.32
N LEU A 354 1.62 14.77 -8.31
CA LEU A 354 2.96 14.45 -7.80
C LEU A 354 3.00 13.09 -7.09
N VAL A 355 1.98 12.78 -6.29
CA VAL A 355 1.79 11.45 -5.67
C VAL A 355 1.59 10.37 -6.74
N PHE A 356 0.75 10.62 -7.75
CA PHE A 356 0.58 9.71 -8.88
C PHE A 356 1.88 9.52 -9.67
N ALA A 357 2.66 10.59 -9.90
CA ALA A 357 3.95 10.54 -10.58
C ALA A 357 4.96 9.62 -9.87
N ALA A 358 5.00 9.67 -8.54
CA ALA A 358 5.80 8.75 -7.73
C ALA A 358 5.26 7.30 -7.78
N ALA A 359 3.94 7.13 -7.68
CA ALA A 359 3.30 5.82 -7.68
C ALA A 359 3.46 5.08 -9.03
N VAL A 360 3.30 5.76 -10.17
CA VAL A 360 3.50 5.11 -11.49
C VAL A 360 4.95 4.68 -11.76
N LEU A 361 5.94 5.21 -11.04
CA LEU A 361 7.33 4.77 -11.13
C LEU A 361 7.75 3.80 -10.01
N GLU A 362 6.79 3.27 -9.25
CA GLU A 362 7.06 2.35 -8.13
C GLU A 362 8.06 2.93 -7.12
N ARG A 363 7.76 4.12 -6.60
CA ARG A 363 8.53 4.71 -5.49
C ARG A 363 8.16 4.12 -4.13
N ARG A 364 8.99 4.42 -3.14
CA ARG A 364 8.62 4.31 -1.73
C ARG A 364 7.82 5.56 -1.35
N ILE A 365 6.61 5.37 -0.85
CA ILE A 365 5.72 6.45 -0.43
C ILE A 365 5.13 6.11 0.95
N VAL A 366 5.28 7.03 1.91
CA VAL A 366 4.54 7.00 3.18
C VAL A 366 3.55 8.15 3.20
N PHE A 367 2.32 7.84 3.59
CA PHE A 367 1.29 8.82 3.92
C PHE A 367 1.16 8.95 5.42
N ILE A 368 1.01 10.19 5.88
CA ILE A 368 0.94 10.58 7.29
C ILE A 368 -0.41 11.23 7.55
N ALA A 369 -1.13 10.78 8.58
CA ALA A 369 -2.32 11.48 9.08
C ALA A 369 -2.57 11.14 10.56
N ASN A 370 -3.44 11.91 11.22
CA ASN A 370 -3.90 11.60 12.58
C ASN A 370 -4.87 10.40 12.60
N GLU A 371 -5.71 10.27 11.58
CA GLU A 371 -6.88 9.36 11.55
C GLU A 371 -6.64 8.12 10.67
N LEU A 372 -7.13 6.96 11.12
CA LEU A 372 -7.00 5.71 10.35
C LEU A 372 -7.94 5.65 9.14
N GLY A 373 -9.11 6.29 9.23
CA GLY A 373 -10.06 6.42 8.11
C GLY A 373 -9.42 7.16 6.93
N THR A 374 -8.86 8.33 7.19
CA THR A 374 -8.21 9.20 6.20
C THR A 374 -6.97 8.53 5.58
N LEU A 375 -6.08 7.91 6.37
CA LEU A 375 -4.96 7.10 5.86
C LEU A 375 -5.43 5.99 4.90
N SER A 376 -6.38 5.17 5.35
CA SER A 376 -6.80 3.99 4.59
C SER A 376 -7.49 4.36 3.28
N GLN A 377 -8.42 5.31 3.30
CA GLN A 377 -9.16 5.74 2.11
C GLN A 377 -8.24 6.35 1.06
N ILE A 378 -7.27 7.19 1.47
CA ILE A 378 -6.35 7.86 0.54
C ILE A 378 -5.37 6.87 -0.11
N ILE A 379 -4.85 5.89 0.63
CA ILE A 379 -3.94 4.88 0.08
C ILE A 379 -4.66 3.94 -0.90
N HIS A 380 -5.91 3.56 -0.61
CA HIS A 380 -6.75 2.83 -1.56
C HIS A 380 -7.08 3.67 -2.80
N ALA A 381 -7.34 4.98 -2.64
CA ALA A 381 -7.59 5.90 -3.76
C ALA A 381 -6.35 6.05 -4.67
N VAL A 382 -5.16 6.29 -4.10
CA VAL A 382 -3.90 6.40 -4.87
C VAL A 382 -3.58 5.11 -5.63
N ALA A 383 -3.84 3.93 -5.04
CA ALA A 383 -3.68 2.67 -5.75
C ALA A 383 -4.71 2.49 -6.90
N ALA A 384 -5.93 3.01 -6.76
CA ALA A 384 -6.95 2.97 -7.80
C ALA A 384 -6.63 3.90 -9.00
N LEU A 385 -5.89 5.00 -8.78
CA LEU A 385 -5.39 5.87 -9.87
C LEU A 385 -4.51 5.11 -10.89
N LEU A 386 -3.93 3.98 -10.49
CA LEU A 386 -3.01 3.20 -11.32
C LEU A 386 -3.73 2.30 -12.34
N TYR A 387 -5.06 2.12 -12.25
CA TYR A 387 -5.83 1.26 -13.16
C TYR A 387 -5.58 1.64 -14.64
N PRO A 388 -5.21 0.69 -15.52
CA PRO A 388 -5.39 -0.77 -15.45
C PRO A 388 -4.32 -1.53 -14.64
N PHE A 389 -3.27 -0.86 -14.17
CA PHE A 389 -2.18 -1.50 -13.46
C PHE A 389 -2.54 -1.65 -11.97
N THR A 390 -2.21 -2.80 -11.39
CA THR A 390 -2.39 -3.08 -9.96
C THR A 390 -1.03 -2.95 -9.26
N TRP A 391 -0.94 -2.22 -8.15
CA TRP A 391 0.29 -2.09 -7.36
C TRP A 391 0.83 -3.46 -6.91
N GLN A 392 2.08 -3.77 -7.23
CA GLN A 392 2.66 -5.12 -7.06
C GLN A 392 3.53 -5.30 -5.81
N HIS A 393 4.00 -4.21 -5.20
CA HIS A 393 4.92 -4.27 -4.07
C HIS A 393 4.18 -4.23 -2.72
N THR A 394 4.93 -4.06 -1.63
CA THR A 394 4.37 -3.91 -0.28
C THR A 394 3.29 -2.83 -0.25
N PHE A 395 2.14 -3.17 0.36
CA PHE A 395 0.99 -2.30 0.50
C PHE A 395 0.44 -2.50 1.91
N ILE A 396 0.55 -1.48 2.76
CA ILE A 396 0.09 -1.52 4.15
C ILE A 396 -0.59 -0.18 4.44
N SER A 397 -1.91 -0.11 4.23
CA SER A 397 -2.69 1.13 4.36
C SER A 397 -2.70 1.70 5.78
N ILE A 398 -2.42 0.88 6.80
CA ILE A 398 -2.21 1.28 8.20
C ILE A 398 -1.09 0.40 8.77
N VAL A 399 0.05 0.99 9.12
CA VAL A 399 1.20 0.32 9.73
C VAL A 399 1.06 0.32 11.26
N PRO A 400 0.95 -0.84 11.93
CA PRO A 400 1.06 -0.93 13.38
C PRO A 400 2.45 -0.51 13.87
N GLU A 401 2.52 0.10 15.05
CA GLU A 401 3.77 0.59 15.65
C GLU A 401 4.86 -0.49 15.75
N ILE A 402 4.48 -1.72 16.12
CA ILE A 402 5.39 -2.87 16.20
C ILE A 402 5.93 -3.35 14.83
N LEU A 403 5.44 -2.78 13.72
CA LEU A 403 5.89 -3.04 12.35
C LEU A 403 6.51 -1.80 11.69
N ILE A 404 6.75 -0.69 12.43
CA ILE A 404 7.26 0.57 11.85
C ILE A 404 8.57 0.42 11.07
N ASP A 405 9.44 -0.52 11.48
CA ASP A 405 10.69 -0.90 10.80
C ASP A 405 10.53 -1.22 9.30
N VAL A 406 9.30 -1.50 8.82
CA VAL A 406 9.00 -1.71 7.40
C VAL A 406 9.35 -0.50 6.51
N VAL A 407 9.43 0.72 7.05
CA VAL A 407 9.89 1.90 6.30
C VAL A 407 11.36 1.80 5.85
N MET A 408 12.18 1.00 6.54
CA MET A 408 13.57 0.75 6.13
C MET A 408 13.70 -0.22 4.94
N ALA A 409 12.58 -0.69 4.36
CA ALA A 409 12.62 -1.58 3.20
C ALA A 409 13.24 -0.87 1.98
N PRO A 410 14.18 -1.52 1.26
CA PRO A 410 14.80 -0.96 0.04
C PRO A 410 13.95 -1.19 -1.23
N THR A 411 12.84 -1.94 -1.11
CA THR A 411 11.87 -2.17 -2.18
C THR A 411 10.79 -1.09 -2.17
N PRO A 412 10.09 -0.84 -3.29
CA PRO A 412 8.95 0.06 -3.32
C PRO A 412 7.87 -0.32 -2.31
N TYR A 413 7.11 0.67 -1.83
CA TYR A 413 5.96 0.43 -0.95
C TYR A 413 4.96 1.58 -1.01
N LEU A 414 3.71 1.29 -0.66
CA LEU A 414 2.72 2.26 -0.22
C LEU A 414 2.38 1.95 1.25
N LEU A 415 2.68 2.89 2.16
CA LEU A 415 2.50 2.75 3.61
C LEU A 415 1.65 3.90 4.18
N GLY A 416 0.80 3.60 5.15
CA GLY A 416 0.09 4.61 5.94
C GLY A 416 0.53 4.57 7.39
N VAL A 417 0.99 5.69 7.93
CA VAL A 417 1.58 5.78 9.28
C VAL A 417 0.88 6.90 10.06
N GLN A 418 0.52 6.63 11.32
CA GLN A 418 -0.08 7.65 12.20
C GLN A 418 0.91 8.77 12.50
N LYS A 419 0.47 10.04 12.49
CA LYS A 419 1.32 11.24 12.69
C LYS A 419 2.23 11.18 13.91
N ARG A 420 1.77 10.54 14.99
CA ARG A 420 2.53 10.26 16.22
C ARG A 420 3.82 9.41 16.04
N LEU A 421 4.02 8.80 14.88
CA LEU A 421 5.22 8.01 14.52
C LEU A 421 6.06 8.67 13.42
N LEU A 422 5.75 9.91 13.01
CA LEU A 422 6.42 10.64 11.92
C LEU A 422 7.94 10.68 12.07
N ASP A 423 8.43 10.94 13.30
CA ASP A 423 9.86 11.04 13.63
C ASP A 423 10.64 9.73 13.39
N LEU A 424 9.94 8.60 13.22
CA LEU A 424 10.53 7.29 12.90
C LEU A 424 10.59 7.02 11.38
N VAL A 425 10.12 7.96 10.55
CA VAL A 425 9.96 7.81 9.08
C VAL A 425 10.86 8.75 8.29
N THR A 426 11.10 9.96 8.79
CA THR A 426 11.71 11.07 8.02
C THR A 426 13.20 10.88 7.68
N ASP A 427 13.94 10.06 8.42
CA ASP A 427 15.37 9.81 8.24
C ASP A 427 15.75 8.93 7.01
N GLN A 428 14.80 8.58 6.13
CA GLN A 428 15.05 7.68 4.99
C GLN A 428 15.33 8.43 3.68
N GLU A 429 16.48 8.14 3.05
CA GLU A 429 16.79 8.54 1.67
C GLU A 429 15.81 7.92 0.65
N ASP A 430 15.67 8.49 -0.55
CA ASP A 430 14.84 7.99 -1.66
C ASP A 430 13.39 7.58 -1.25
N LEU A 431 12.72 8.46 -0.50
CA LEU A 431 11.37 8.32 0.02
C LEU A 431 10.54 9.58 -0.26
N LEU A 432 9.26 9.42 -0.61
CA LEU A 432 8.25 10.49 -0.59
C LEU A 432 7.42 10.36 0.71
N VAL A 433 7.39 11.41 1.54
CA VAL A 433 6.53 11.48 2.75
C VAL A 433 5.48 12.56 2.53
N VAL A 434 4.20 12.17 2.61
CA VAL A 434 3.05 13.01 2.32
C VAL A 434 2.22 13.24 3.59
N ASP A 435 2.07 14.47 4.05
CA ASP A 435 1.15 14.81 5.14
C ASP A 435 -0.26 15.08 4.59
N LEU A 436 -1.24 14.41 5.21
CA LEU A 436 -2.67 14.47 4.90
C LEU A 436 -3.46 15.12 6.04
N SER A 437 -2.79 15.50 7.13
CA SER A 437 -3.40 16.13 8.30
C SER A 437 -3.86 17.56 8.00
N GLU A 438 -4.98 18.00 8.59
CA GLU A 438 -5.52 19.35 8.40
C GLU A 438 -4.59 20.46 8.93
N ASP A 439 -3.77 20.14 9.94
CA ASP A 439 -2.83 21.03 10.64
C ASP A 439 -1.43 21.08 9.98
N LYS A 440 -1.26 20.50 8.79
CA LYS A 440 0.06 20.42 8.12
C LYS A 440 0.57 21.80 7.67
N THR A 441 1.88 22.03 7.85
CA THR A 441 2.57 23.22 7.33
C THR A 441 2.95 23.08 5.86
N GLU A 442 3.32 21.87 5.44
CA GLU A 442 3.71 21.51 4.07
C GLU A 442 3.21 20.08 3.76
N THR A 443 2.74 19.84 2.53
CA THR A 443 2.24 18.51 2.13
C THR A 443 3.33 17.48 1.92
N PHE A 444 4.55 17.88 1.52
CA PHE A 444 5.64 16.96 1.20
C PHE A 444 6.81 17.13 2.16
N ILE A 445 6.73 16.47 3.32
CA ILE A 445 7.76 16.52 4.39
C ILE A 445 9.12 16.02 3.86
N VAL A 446 9.10 15.02 2.98
CA VAL A 446 10.28 14.53 2.26
C VAL A 446 9.89 14.32 0.80
N SER A 447 10.72 14.77 -0.13
CA SER A 447 10.53 14.59 -1.58
C SER A 447 11.88 14.33 -2.28
N ILE A 448 11.84 13.69 -3.46
CA ILE A 448 13.04 13.33 -4.23
C ILE A 448 13.43 14.45 -5.22
N GLY A 449 12.49 15.33 -5.55
CA GLY A 449 12.72 16.59 -6.26
C GLY A 449 12.60 16.53 -7.78
N ASP A 450 12.33 15.35 -8.36
CA ASP A 450 12.06 15.18 -9.79
C ASP A 450 10.58 14.85 -10.12
N GLU A 451 9.70 14.74 -9.11
CA GLU A 451 8.30 14.32 -9.25
C GLU A 451 7.55 15.08 -10.37
N SER A 452 7.66 16.41 -10.38
CA SER A 452 7.04 17.31 -11.37
C SER A 452 7.54 17.09 -12.80
N SER A 453 8.70 16.46 -12.97
CA SER A 453 9.34 16.18 -14.27
C SER A 453 9.06 14.78 -14.82
N ILE A 454 8.52 13.86 -13.99
CA ILE A 454 8.26 12.47 -14.37
C ILE A 454 7.22 12.38 -15.49
N LEU A 455 6.09 13.07 -15.31
CA LEU A 455 4.93 12.97 -16.20
C LEU A 455 5.10 13.93 -17.39
N PRO A 456 4.73 13.56 -18.63
CA PRO A 456 4.83 14.46 -19.77
C PRO A 456 3.93 15.72 -19.59
N PRO A 457 4.44 16.96 -19.64
CA PRO A 457 3.68 18.15 -19.23
C PRO A 457 2.32 18.36 -19.92
N LYS A 458 2.20 18.02 -21.21
CA LYS A 458 0.91 18.06 -21.92
C LYS A 458 -0.11 17.08 -21.32
N LEU A 459 0.32 15.92 -20.83
CA LEU A 459 -0.57 14.95 -20.18
C LEU A 459 -0.90 15.35 -18.74
N GLN A 460 -0.01 16.05 -18.04
CA GLN A 460 -0.34 16.67 -16.74
C GLN A 460 -1.49 17.67 -16.91
N ALA A 461 -1.37 18.60 -17.86
CA ALA A 461 -2.41 19.59 -18.15
C ALA A 461 -3.75 18.95 -18.58
N GLU A 462 -3.72 17.87 -19.37
CA GLU A 462 -4.95 17.12 -19.73
C GLU A 462 -5.59 16.38 -18.55
N ILE A 463 -4.81 15.97 -17.52
CA ILE A 463 -5.36 15.44 -16.26
C ILE A 463 -5.98 16.57 -15.44
N LEU A 464 -5.29 17.70 -15.24
CA LEU A 464 -5.83 18.86 -14.50
C LEU A 464 -7.14 19.38 -15.13
N GLU A 465 -7.19 19.50 -16.46
CA GLU A 465 -8.40 19.89 -17.19
C GLU A 465 -9.52 18.85 -17.06
N ALA A 466 -9.22 17.57 -16.87
CA ALA A 466 -10.21 16.54 -16.58
C ALA A 466 -10.67 16.58 -15.11
N LEU A 467 -9.76 16.76 -14.16
CA LEU A 467 -10.05 16.82 -12.72
C LEU A 467 -10.86 18.06 -12.33
N SER A 468 -10.68 19.21 -13.00
CA SER A 468 -11.50 20.41 -12.75
C SER A 468 -13.01 20.15 -12.86
N LYS A 469 -13.41 19.21 -13.72
CA LYS A 469 -14.82 18.83 -13.96
C LYS A 469 -15.46 18.11 -12.76
N ARG A 470 -14.67 17.69 -11.76
CA ARG A 470 -15.16 17.09 -10.50
C ARG A 470 -16.09 18.02 -9.72
N GLN A 471 -15.95 19.34 -9.90
CA GLN A 471 -16.81 20.35 -9.27
C GLN A 471 -18.29 20.22 -9.67
N ASN A 472 -18.60 19.50 -10.77
CA ASN A 472 -19.96 19.24 -11.24
C ASN A 472 -20.50 17.86 -10.80
N ALA A 473 -19.75 17.07 -10.04
CA ALA A 473 -20.19 15.74 -9.60
C ALA A 473 -21.16 15.86 -8.42
N SER A 474 -22.33 15.24 -8.53
CA SER A 474 -23.38 15.29 -7.50
C SER A 474 -23.33 14.14 -6.49
N THR A 475 -22.67 13.03 -6.85
CA THR A 475 -22.51 11.85 -5.99
C THR A 475 -21.06 11.37 -5.93
N VAL A 476 -20.75 10.50 -4.96
CA VAL A 476 -19.43 9.88 -4.79
C VAL A 476 -19.09 9.00 -6.01
N GLU A 477 -20.06 8.31 -6.59
CA GLU A 477 -19.91 7.50 -7.80
C GLU A 477 -19.56 8.38 -9.02
N GLU A 478 -20.22 9.53 -9.18
CA GLU A 478 -19.91 10.47 -10.25
C GLU A 478 -18.50 11.07 -10.11
N LEU A 479 -18.14 11.48 -8.89
CA LEU A 479 -16.79 11.97 -8.55
C LEU A 479 -15.75 10.90 -8.87
N ASN A 480 -15.97 9.67 -8.38
CA ASN A 480 -15.07 8.55 -8.58
C ASN A 480 -14.88 8.22 -10.07
N ARG A 481 -15.96 8.26 -10.87
CA ARG A 481 -15.90 8.10 -12.33
C ARG A 481 -15.07 9.20 -12.99
N VAL A 482 -15.33 10.47 -12.69
CA VAL A 482 -14.62 11.61 -13.31
C VAL A 482 -13.10 11.54 -13.04
N VAL A 483 -12.73 11.26 -11.79
CA VAL A 483 -11.32 11.09 -11.40
C VAL A 483 -10.70 9.89 -12.12
N SER A 484 -11.37 8.73 -12.09
CA SER A 484 -10.86 7.51 -12.72
C SER A 484 -10.68 7.65 -14.23
N GLU A 485 -11.60 8.30 -14.94
CA GLU A 485 -11.48 8.50 -16.38
C GLU A 485 -10.32 9.44 -16.76
N ALA A 486 -9.98 10.42 -15.92
CA ALA A 486 -8.82 11.30 -16.13
C ALA A 486 -7.50 10.52 -16.16
N PHE A 487 -7.25 9.68 -15.15
CA PHE A 487 -6.02 8.88 -15.04
C PHE A 487 -6.04 7.67 -15.98
N LEU A 488 -7.20 7.05 -16.23
CA LEU A 488 -7.33 5.99 -17.24
C LEU A 488 -7.00 6.51 -18.64
N HIS A 489 -7.42 7.74 -18.99
CA HIS A 489 -7.08 8.38 -20.27
C HIS A 489 -5.55 8.60 -20.40
N PHE A 490 -4.83 8.90 -19.31
CA PHE A 490 -3.36 8.95 -19.32
C PHE A 490 -2.73 7.62 -19.75
N PHE A 491 -3.21 6.48 -19.24
CA PHE A 491 -2.71 5.16 -19.68
C PHE A 491 -3.11 4.82 -21.11
N VAL A 492 -4.34 5.13 -21.53
CA VAL A 492 -4.79 4.98 -22.93
C VAL A 492 -3.86 5.76 -23.88
N ARG A 493 -3.43 6.96 -23.48
CA ARG A 493 -2.56 7.83 -24.27
C ARG A 493 -1.06 7.52 -24.21
N THR A 494 -0.57 6.92 -23.13
CA THR A 494 0.86 6.60 -22.96
C THR A 494 1.21 5.19 -23.44
N VAL A 495 0.33 4.22 -23.18
CA VAL A 495 0.61 2.80 -23.39
C VAL A 495 -0.47 2.03 -24.15
N GLY A 496 -1.65 2.61 -24.41
CA GLY A 496 -2.79 1.95 -25.07
C GLY A 496 -2.56 1.41 -26.49
N HIS A 497 -1.38 1.61 -27.08
CA HIS A 497 -0.93 0.94 -28.32
C HIS A 497 -0.21 -0.40 -28.09
N TYR A 498 -0.09 -0.88 -26.84
CA TYR A 498 0.68 -2.09 -26.48
C TYR A 498 0.35 -3.33 -27.32
N ALA A 499 -0.94 -3.55 -27.61
CA ALA A 499 -1.41 -4.75 -28.32
C ALA A 499 -0.80 -4.88 -29.73
N SER A 500 -0.46 -3.77 -30.40
CA SER A 500 0.21 -3.79 -31.71
C SER A 500 1.69 -4.22 -31.65
N TYR A 501 2.22 -4.45 -30.45
CA TYR A 501 3.62 -4.84 -30.21
C TYR A 501 3.75 -6.19 -29.51
N VAL A 502 2.65 -6.93 -29.29
CA VAL A 502 2.66 -8.32 -28.82
C VAL A 502 2.52 -9.23 -30.04
N LYS A 503 3.56 -10.03 -30.32
CA LYS A 503 3.60 -10.90 -31.50
C LYS A 503 3.42 -12.37 -31.12
N TYR A 504 2.46 -13.04 -31.74
CA TYR A 504 2.15 -14.46 -31.55
C TYR A 504 2.72 -15.27 -32.71
N SER A 505 3.73 -16.10 -32.47
CA SER A 505 4.42 -16.82 -33.55
C SER A 505 3.65 -18.04 -34.08
N ARG A 506 2.77 -18.64 -33.28
CA ARG A 506 1.89 -19.77 -33.63
C ARG A 506 0.63 -19.72 -32.76
N LYS A 507 -0.47 -20.33 -33.22
CA LYS A 507 -1.64 -20.58 -32.34
C LYS A 507 -1.20 -21.43 -31.14
N GLY A 508 -1.63 -21.08 -29.93
CA GLY A 508 -1.25 -21.79 -28.70
C GLY A 508 0.19 -21.57 -28.22
N GLN A 509 0.91 -20.59 -28.76
CA GLN A 509 2.14 -20.06 -28.13
C GLN A 509 1.82 -18.72 -27.46
N PRO A 510 2.47 -18.39 -26.33
CA PRO A 510 2.35 -17.06 -25.75
C PRO A 510 2.84 -15.98 -26.72
N GLY A 511 2.29 -14.78 -26.56
CA GLY A 511 2.78 -13.58 -27.24
C GLY A 511 4.20 -13.22 -26.77
N VAL A 512 4.88 -12.41 -27.57
CA VAL A 512 6.17 -11.82 -27.23
C VAL A 512 6.12 -10.31 -27.47
N PHE A 513 6.34 -9.52 -26.41
CA PHE A 513 6.22 -8.07 -26.42
C PHE A 513 7.51 -7.38 -26.88
N GLU A 514 7.42 -6.64 -27.99
CA GLU A 514 8.54 -5.89 -28.56
C GLU A 514 8.80 -4.58 -27.82
N LYS A 515 9.25 -4.66 -26.56
CA LYS A 515 9.57 -3.54 -25.66
C LYS A 515 10.34 -2.39 -26.35
N ARG A 516 11.30 -2.71 -27.24
CA ARG A 516 12.09 -1.72 -28.00
C ARG A 516 11.35 -1.07 -29.18
N SER A 517 10.41 -1.76 -29.82
CA SER A 517 9.55 -1.24 -30.89
C SER A 517 8.47 -0.33 -30.29
N PHE A 518 7.83 -0.80 -29.21
CA PHE A 518 6.73 -0.14 -28.51
C PHE A 518 7.03 1.31 -28.09
N TYR A 519 8.12 1.56 -27.35
CA TYR A 519 8.43 2.94 -26.94
C TYR A 519 8.98 3.79 -28.10
N LYS A 520 9.59 3.18 -29.13
CA LYS A 520 10.09 3.92 -30.31
C LYS A 520 8.95 4.54 -31.13
N ALA A 521 7.81 3.86 -31.20
CA ALA A 521 6.62 4.32 -31.92
C ALA A 521 5.99 5.60 -31.33
N ILE A 522 6.27 5.92 -30.07
CA ILE A 522 5.80 7.15 -29.43
C ILE A 522 6.55 8.34 -30.01
N GLU A 523 5.88 9.17 -30.81
CA GLU A 523 6.44 10.38 -31.46
C GLU A 523 7.00 11.40 -30.46
N SER A 524 6.23 11.70 -29.41
CA SER A 524 6.56 12.67 -28.36
C SER A 524 7.81 12.28 -27.57
N LYS A 525 8.81 13.17 -27.51
CA LYS A 525 10.08 12.94 -26.80
C LYS A 525 9.88 12.76 -25.29
N THR A 526 9.03 13.58 -24.65
CA THR A 526 8.76 13.51 -23.21
C THR A 526 7.94 12.28 -22.86
N THR A 527 6.89 11.98 -23.63
CA THR A 527 6.10 10.75 -23.46
C THR A 527 6.95 9.49 -23.66
N ARG A 528 7.85 9.48 -24.65
CA ARG A 528 8.84 8.42 -24.86
C ARG A 528 9.83 8.29 -23.69
N HIS A 529 10.21 9.39 -23.03
CA HIS A 529 11.06 9.36 -21.84
C HIS A 529 10.33 8.77 -20.63
N PHE A 530 9.12 9.24 -20.33
CA PHE A 530 8.26 8.66 -19.30
C PHE A 530 8.05 7.16 -19.51
N VAL A 531 7.59 6.75 -20.70
CA VAL A 531 7.31 5.33 -20.99
C VAL A 531 8.58 4.47 -20.89
N LYS A 532 9.77 5.00 -21.22
CA LYS A 532 11.05 4.28 -21.00
C LYS A 532 11.36 3.99 -19.52
N LYS A 533 10.94 4.86 -18.58
CA LYS A 533 10.99 4.59 -17.14
C LYS A 533 9.87 3.60 -16.77
N PHE A 534 8.62 3.90 -17.14
CA PHE A 534 7.43 3.12 -16.77
C PHE A 534 7.49 1.64 -17.17
N ILE A 535 7.99 1.30 -18.36
CA ILE A 535 8.10 -0.10 -18.81
C ILE A 535 9.14 -0.94 -18.05
N GLN A 536 9.84 -0.40 -17.05
CA GLN A 536 10.71 -1.17 -16.15
C GLN A 536 10.02 -1.54 -14.83
N THR A 537 8.81 -1.03 -14.58
CA THR A 537 8.02 -1.34 -13.37
C THR A 537 7.51 -2.79 -13.37
N GLN A 538 7.39 -3.36 -12.18
CA GLN A 538 6.79 -4.68 -11.97
C GLN A 538 5.31 -4.70 -12.36
N MET A 539 4.60 -3.58 -12.12
CA MET A 539 3.25 -3.29 -12.60
C MET A 539 3.10 -3.48 -14.11
N PHE A 540 3.94 -2.81 -14.90
CA PHE A 540 3.86 -2.92 -16.37
C PHE A 540 4.28 -4.31 -16.86
N ASP A 541 5.31 -4.91 -16.23
CA ASP A 541 5.80 -6.23 -16.60
C ASP A 541 4.71 -7.31 -16.42
N LEU A 542 4.04 -7.35 -15.26
CA LEU A 542 2.97 -8.35 -15.01
C LEU A 542 1.71 -8.11 -15.86
N PHE A 543 1.35 -6.86 -16.14
CA PHE A 543 0.28 -6.54 -17.10
C PHE A 543 0.59 -7.11 -18.49
N ILE A 544 1.83 -6.98 -18.96
CA ILE A 544 2.26 -7.56 -20.24
C ILE A 544 2.32 -9.09 -20.17
N GLN A 545 2.78 -9.69 -19.07
CA GLN A 545 2.79 -11.15 -18.91
C GLN A 545 1.37 -11.75 -18.97
N GLU A 546 0.35 -11.09 -18.43
CA GLU A 546 -1.05 -11.53 -18.60
C GLU A 546 -1.49 -11.43 -20.07
N VAL A 547 -1.22 -10.29 -20.71
CA VAL A 547 -1.52 -10.05 -22.13
C VAL A 547 -0.83 -11.06 -23.06
N GLU A 548 0.41 -11.47 -22.76
CA GLU A 548 1.15 -12.49 -23.52
C GLU A 548 0.56 -13.90 -23.35
N GLN A 549 -0.09 -14.19 -22.23
CA GLN A 549 -0.77 -15.48 -22.00
C GLN A 549 -2.16 -15.56 -22.65
N GLN A 550 -2.83 -14.42 -22.84
CA GLN A 550 -4.14 -14.34 -23.50
C GLN A 550 -4.04 -14.55 -25.02
N GLN A 551 -5.09 -15.12 -25.62
CA GLN A 551 -5.18 -15.25 -27.08
C GLN A 551 -5.60 -13.93 -27.75
N PRO A 552 -5.16 -13.67 -29.01
CA PRO A 552 -5.53 -12.47 -29.75
C PRO A 552 -7.05 -12.26 -29.84
N GLY A 553 -7.52 -11.10 -29.41
CA GLY A 553 -8.94 -10.73 -29.45
C GLY A 553 -9.75 -11.04 -28.18
N LEU A 554 -9.18 -11.76 -27.19
CA LEU A 554 -9.87 -12.09 -25.94
C LEU A 554 -9.77 -11.00 -24.85
N GLN A 555 -9.25 -9.81 -25.17
CA GLN A 555 -9.02 -8.74 -24.20
C GLN A 555 -10.33 -8.04 -23.81
N GLN A 556 -10.83 -8.33 -22.61
CA GLN A 556 -12.06 -7.77 -22.08
C GLN A 556 -11.78 -6.63 -21.07
N GLY A 557 -12.83 -5.94 -20.64
CA GLY A 557 -12.74 -4.89 -19.62
C GLY A 557 -12.61 -3.44 -20.14
N ILE A 558 -12.75 -2.49 -19.22
CA ILE A 558 -12.99 -1.07 -19.53
C ILE A 558 -11.76 -0.40 -20.15
N PHE A 559 -10.53 -0.76 -19.76
CA PHE A 559 -9.33 -0.23 -20.40
C PHE A 559 -9.28 -0.54 -21.90
N HIS A 560 -9.56 -1.78 -22.31
CA HIS A 560 -9.59 -2.15 -23.73
C HIS A 560 -10.70 -1.39 -24.48
N LYS A 561 -11.89 -1.25 -23.87
CA LYS A 561 -12.98 -0.43 -24.40
C LYS A 561 -12.55 1.04 -24.62
N LYS A 562 -11.92 1.67 -23.63
CA LYS A 562 -11.41 3.06 -23.74
C LYS A 562 -10.30 3.21 -24.79
N ILE A 563 -9.47 2.19 -25.01
CA ILE A 563 -8.50 2.16 -26.13
C ILE A 563 -9.23 2.19 -27.48
N LEU A 564 -10.26 1.36 -27.67
CA LEU A 564 -11.05 1.34 -28.90
C LEU A 564 -11.75 2.68 -29.16
N GLU A 565 -12.43 3.24 -28.14
CA GLU A 565 -13.05 4.57 -28.19
C GLU A 565 -12.05 5.66 -28.63
N TYR A 566 -10.84 5.67 -28.04
CA TYR A 566 -9.76 6.61 -28.38
C TYR A 566 -9.22 6.40 -29.81
N GLN A 567 -9.02 5.15 -30.23
CA GLN A 567 -8.57 4.84 -31.59
C GLN A 567 -9.61 5.26 -32.64
N GLU A 568 -10.90 5.05 -32.38
CA GLU A 568 -11.97 5.54 -33.25
C GLU A 568 -12.02 7.05 -33.32
N LYS A 569 -11.97 7.76 -32.17
CA LYS A 569 -11.92 9.22 -32.15
C LYS A 569 -10.75 9.73 -32.99
N LYS A 570 -9.56 9.15 -32.84
CA LYS A 570 -8.36 9.49 -33.62
C LYS A 570 -8.50 9.18 -35.13
N LYS A 571 -9.23 8.13 -35.52
CA LYS A 571 -9.58 7.86 -36.93
C LYS A 571 -10.54 8.93 -37.48
N ARG A 572 -11.61 9.25 -36.75
CA ARG A 572 -12.61 10.27 -37.12
C ARG A 572 -11.98 11.68 -37.21
N GLU A 573 -11.04 12.02 -36.34
CA GLU A 573 -10.29 13.29 -36.39
C GLU A 573 -9.34 13.38 -37.59
N LYS A 574 -8.75 12.26 -38.05
CA LYS A 574 -7.97 12.22 -39.29
C LYS A 574 -8.86 12.36 -40.52
N ALA A 575 -9.98 11.66 -40.56
CA ALA A 575 -10.99 11.72 -41.63
C ALA A 575 -11.82 13.03 -41.66
N ARG A 576 -11.47 14.02 -40.83
CA ARG A 576 -11.96 15.41 -40.86
C ARG A 576 -10.86 16.42 -41.21
N LYS A 577 -9.65 15.94 -41.53
CA LYS A 577 -8.45 16.73 -41.89
C LYS A 577 -7.89 16.33 -43.26
N HIS A 578 -8.62 15.47 -43.96
CA HIS A 578 -8.46 15.02 -45.35
C HIS A 578 -9.86 15.06 -45.97
#